data_AF-A0AAD5D0N1-F1
#
_entry.id   AF-A0AAD5D0N1-F1
#
_cell.length_a   1.000
_cell.length_b   1.000
_cell.length_c   1.000
_cell.angle_alpha   90.00
_cell.angle_beta   90.00
_cell.angle_gamma   90.00
#
_symmetry.space_group_name_H-M   'P 1'
#
loop_
_entity.id
_entity.type
_entity.pdbx_description
1 polymer ?
#
loop_
_entity_poly.entity_id
_entity_poly.type
_entity_poly.pdbx_seq_one_letter_code
_entity_poly.pdbx_strand_id
1 'polypeptide(L)'
;MSPTHTSNTYILLFCLLTSLFSVIRATFNLTLPHQHPNPEAVVQEVQRRLNVSIYRRQMVDTGGGCLTGNPIDDCWRCDPNWSNKRQRLADCAIGFGKSAFGGKGGKIYVITDSSDHDVVNPTPGTLRHAVLQTEPLWIVFSSNMVIKLKHELIVNSYKTIDGRGANVAITGGGVYDCKPSGNVNIRSSPTHVGFRGKSDGDGISISGSRNIWIDHCSLSHCTDGLIDAVLGSTGITISNSYFTHHNEVMLMGHDDGYMPDKGMQVTFAFNHFGRGLIQRMPRCRHGYFHVVNNDFTEWKMYAIGGSADPTINSQGNRYIAPPNADSKEVTKRVDTDEGSWSGWNWRTDGDIMVNGAFFVPSGDGLSAIYAKASSYEAKSAAMVTQLTKYAGVFGGPRSWK
;
A
#
# COMPACT_ATOMS: atom_id res chain seq x y z
N MET A 1 -94.42 9.02 19.45
CA MET A 1 -93.61 8.62 18.28
C MET A 1 -92.17 8.93 18.60
N SER A 2 -91.47 7.90 19.07
CA SER A 2 -90.02 7.91 19.35
C SER A 2 -89.23 7.67 18.05
N PRO A 3 -87.98 8.17 18.00
CA PRO A 3 -86.84 7.26 18.06
C PRO A 3 -85.80 7.78 19.09
N THR A 4 -85.45 7.05 20.15
CA THR A 4 -84.51 5.91 20.27
C THR A 4 -83.04 6.22 19.96
N HIS A 5 -82.28 6.18 21.06
CA HIS A 5 -80.83 6.25 21.26
C HIS A 5 -79.96 5.41 20.31
N THR A 6 -78.69 5.80 20.16
CA THR A 6 -77.46 5.10 20.65
C THR A 6 -76.23 5.76 19.98
N SER A 7 -75.28 6.34 20.71
CA SER A 7 -74.19 5.75 21.51
C SER A 7 -72.86 6.18 20.87
N ASN A 8 -72.28 7.26 21.39
CA ASN A 8 -70.95 7.73 21.02
C ASN A 8 -69.91 6.75 21.58
N THR A 9 -69.22 6.06 20.67
CA THR A 9 -68.11 5.17 21.03
C THR A 9 -66.84 6.02 21.12
N TYR A 10 -66.35 6.24 22.34
CA TYR A 10 -65.03 6.84 22.57
C TYR A 10 -63.97 5.75 22.46
N ILE A 11 -63.13 5.80 21.43
CA ILE A 11 -61.94 4.94 21.35
C ILE A 11 -60.88 5.55 22.27
N LEU A 12 -60.79 5.01 23.48
CA LEU A 12 -59.64 5.16 24.37
C LEU A 12 -58.46 4.40 23.76
N LEU A 13 -57.55 5.12 23.10
CA LEU A 13 -56.27 4.57 22.69
C LEU A 13 -55.38 4.48 23.95
N PHE A 14 -55.32 3.31 24.56
CA PHE A 14 -54.30 2.97 25.55
C PHE A 14 -52.93 2.92 24.85
N CYS A 15 -52.24 4.06 24.79
CA CYS A 15 -50.80 4.06 24.53
C CYS A 15 -50.09 3.50 25.77
N LEU A 16 -49.75 2.21 25.72
CA LEU A 16 -48.81 1.61 26.66
C LEU A 16 -47.47 2.36 26.57
N LEU A 17 -47.23 3.23 27.55
CA LEU A 17 -45.88 3.58 27.99
C LEU A 17 -45.33 2.37 28.77
N THR A 18 -44.66 1.46 28.06
CA THR A 18 -43.65 0.60 28.66
C THR A 18 -42.32 0.86 27.96
N SER A 19 -41.58 1.80 28.54
CA SER A 19 -40.13 1.75 28.73
C SER A 19 -39.33 0.96 27.67
N LEU A 20 -39.15 1.55 26.49
CA LEU A 20 -38.06 1.22 25.59
C LEU A 20 -37.31 2.50 25.21
N PHE A 21 -36.79 3.20 26.22
CA PHE A 21 -35.55 3.95 26.02
C PHE A 21 -34.39 2.94 25.97
N SER A 22 -34.42 2.08 24.95
CA SER A 22 -33.17 1.61 24.38
C SER A 22 -32.55 2.85 23.79
N VAL A 23 -31.62 3.43 24.53
CA VAL A 23 -30.66 4.39 23.99
C VAL A 23 -30.02 3.68 22.81
N ILE A 24 -30.57 3.90 21.61
CA ILE A 24 -29.85 3.75 20.38
C ILE A 24 -28.74 4.79 20.53
N ARG A 25 -27.62 4.38 21.13
CA ARG A 25 -26.34 4.90 20.70
C ARG A 25 -26.29 4.52 19.24
N ALA A 26 -26.82 5.40 18.39
CA ALA A 26 -26.27 5.58 17.08
C ALA A 26 -24.82 5.95 17.37
N THR A 27 -23.98 4.91 17.47
CA THR A 27 -22.59 5.06 17.17
C THR A 27 -22.61 5.75 15.84
N PHE A 28 -22.27 7.05 15.82
CA PHE A 28 -21.89 7.72 14.60
C PHE A 28 -20.78 6.84 14.05
N ASN A 29 -21.16 5.96 13.13
CA ASN A 29 -20.24 5.09 12.44
C ASN A 29 -19.53 6.05 11.49
N LEU A 30 -18.52 6.74 12.03
CA LEU A 30 -17.56 7.53 11.28
C LEU A 30 -16.67 6.55 10.51
N THR A 31 -17.28 5.61 9.77
CA THR A 31 -16.63 5.00 8.63
C THR A 31 -16.38 6.16 7.68
N LEU A 32 -15.13 6.59 7.61
CA LEU A 32 -14.69 7.55 6.62
C LEU A 32 -15.22 7.09 5.26
N PRO A 33 -15.78 7.99 4.42
CA PRO A 33 -16.58 7.64 3.24
C PRO A 33 -15.84 6.84 2.16
N HIS A 34 -14.58 6.49 2.39
CA HIS A 34 -13.67 5.89 1.43
C HIS A 34 -13.05 4.57 1.90
N GLN A 35 -13.31 4.15 3.14
CA GLN A 35 -12.89 2.83 3.63
C GLN A 35 -13.74 1.73 2.97
N HIS A 36 -13.11 0.65 2.52
CA HIS A 36 -13.85 -0.53 2.09
C HIS A 36 -14.61 -1.12 3.30
N PRO A 37 -15.93 -1.29 3.23
CA PRO A 37 -16.77 -1.65 4.39
C PRO A 37 -16.50 -3.07 4.91
N ASN A 38 -15.86 -3.91 4.10
CA ASN A 38 -15.46 -5.27 4.45
C ASN A 38 -14.00 -5.52 4.03
N PRO A 39 -13.00 -5.11 4.84
CA PRO A 39 -11.58 -5.28 4.52
C PRO A 39 -11.20 -6.74 4.24
N GLU A 40 -11.81 -7.69 4.96
CA GLU A 40 -11.59 -9.13 4.80
C GLU A 40 -11.95 -9.63 3.40
N ALA A 41 -13.00 -9.08 2.78
CA ALA A 41 -13.35 -9.42 1.40
C ALA A 41 -12.25 -9.03 0.39
N VAL A 42 -11.50 -7.96 0.67
CA VAL A 42 -10.34 -7.56 -0.16
C VAL A 42 -9.20 -8.55 0.00
N VAL A 43 -8.92 -8.99 1.24
CA VAL A 43 -7.93 -10.03 1.55
C VAL A 43 -8.28 -11.34 0.81
N GLN A 44 -9.53 -11.77 0.86
CA GLN A 44 -10.01 -12.98 0.17
C GLN A 44 -9.88 -12.87 -1.35
N GLU A 45 -10.18 -11.71 -1.94
CA GLU A 45 -10.01 -11.48 -3.37
C GLU A 45 -8.53 -11.55 -3.79
N VAL A 46 -7.61 -11.01 -2.98
CA VAL A 46 -6.16 -11.15 -3.23
C VAL A 46 -5.75 -12.62 -3.26
N GLN A 47 -6.20 -13.42 -2.29
CA GLN A 47 -5.92 -14.86 -2.25
C GLN A 47 -6.53 -15.61 -3.45
N ARG A 48 -7.76 -15.26 -3.84
CA ARG A 48 -8.41 -15.85 -5.01
C ARG A 48 -7.62 -15.57 -6.28
N ARG A 49 -7.18 -14.32 -6.50
CA ARG A 49 -6.38 -13.95 -7.68
C ARG A 49 -5.03 -14.66 -7.71
N LEU A 50 -4.37 -14.78 -6.57
CA LEU A 50 -3.13 -15.52 -6.43
C LEU A 50 -3.29 -16.99 -6.80
N ASN A 51 -4.31 -17.67 -6.24
CA ASN A 51 -4.56 -19.09 -6.53
C ASN A 51 -4.85 -19.33 -8.01
N VAL A 52 -5.60 -18.44 -8.66
CA VAL A 52 -5.85 -18.50 -10.11
C VAL A 52 -4.53 -18.37 -10.90
N SER A 53 -3.65 -17.46 -10.52
CA SER A 53 -2.37 -17.26 -11.22
C SER A 53 -1.42 -18.43 -11.05
N ILE A 54 -1.32 -18.98 -9.82
CA ILE A 54 -0.52 -20.18 -9.53
C ILE A 54 -1.04 -21.37 -10.32
N TYR A 55 -2.36 -21.61 -10.30
CA TYR A 55 -2.97 -22.72 -11.05
C TYR A 55 -2.73 -22.57 -12.56
N ARG A 56 -2.92 -21.37 -13.11
CA ARG A 56 -2.61 -21.10 -14.53
C ARG A 56 -1.16 -21.42 -14.86
N ARG A 57 -0.21 -21.02 -14.02
CA ARG A 57 1.21 -21.34 -14.23
C ARG A 57 1.44 -22.86 -14.24
N GLN A 58 0.88 -23.58 -13.27
CA GLN A 58 1.03 -25.05 -13.16
C GLN A 58 0.46 -25.80 -14.36
N MET A 59 -0.66 -25.34 -14.94
CA MET A 59 -1.22 -25.93 -16.15
C MET A 59 -0.37 -25.70 -17.41
N VAL A 60 0.41 -24.63 -17.43
CA VAL A 60 1.25 -24.22 -18.57
C VAL A 60 2.69 -24.76 -18.43
N ASP A 61 2.95 -25.67 -17.47
CA ASP A 61 4.29 -26.16 -17.10
C ASP A 61 4.91 -27.11 -18.16
N THR A 62 5.23 -26.54 -19.32
CA THR A 62 6.28 -27.01 -20.22
C THR A 62 7.45 -26.03 -20.11
N GLY A 63 8.26 -26.21 -19.06
CA GLY A 63 9.57 -25.57 -18.83
C GLY A 63 9.96 -24.39 -19.73
N GLY A 64 9.77 -23.16 -19.25
CA GLY A 64 10.21 -21.93 -19.93
C GLY A 64 9.19 -20.80 -20.03
N GLY A 65 7.97 -20.98 -19.49
CA GLY A 65 6.90 -19.98 -19.57
C GLY A 65 7.18 -18.66 -18.82
N CYS A 66 6.69 -17.55 -19.37
CA CYS A 66 6.79 -16.21 -18.76
C CYS A 66 6.07 -16.10 -17.39
N LEU A 67 5.06 -16.93 -17.14
CA LEU A 67 4.21 -16.86 -15.94
C LEU A 67 4.99 -17.19 -14.66
N THR A 68 4.77 -16.37 -13.64
CA THR A 68 5.43 -16.49 -12.34
C THR A 68 4.52 -17.02 -11.24
N GLY A 69 3.20 -16.96 -11.44
CA GLY A 69 2.21 -17.17 -10.38
C GLY A 69 1.91 -15.88 -9.61
N ASN A 70 2.62 -14.78 -9.89
CA ASN A 70 2.29 -13.46 -9.36
C ASN A 70 1.15 -12.86 -10.20
N PRO A 71 -0.05 -12.66 -9.64
CA PRO A 71 -1.23 -12.23 -10.40
C PRO A 71 -1.09 -10.82 -11.01
N ILE A 72 -0.24 -9.96 -10.45
CA ILE A 72 0.00 -8.61 -10.98
C ILE A 72 0.86 -8.72 -12.24
N ASP A 73 2.03 -9.36 -12.14
CA ASP A 73 2.95 -9.52 -13.27
C ASP A 73 2.31 -10.36 -14.38
N ASP A 74 1.70 -11.49 -14.03
CA ASP A 74 1.08 -12.43 -14.98
C ASP A 74 -0.09 -11.79 -15.75
N CYS A 75 -0.66 -10.69 -15.25
CA CYS A 75 -1.75 -9.97 -15.89
C CYS A 75 -1.32 -9.15 -17.12
N TRP A 76 -0.07 -8.65 -17.16
CA TRP A 76 0.42 -7.78 -18.24
C TRP A 76 1.77 -8.18 -18.83
N ARG A 77 2.70 -8.71 -18.01
CA ARG A 77 4.11 -8.87 -18.37
C ARG A 77 4.34 -9.85 -19.50
N CYS A 78 3.48 -10.87 -19.59
CA CYS A 78 3.56 -11.90 -20.61
C CYS A 78 2.88 -11.54 -21.92
N ASP A 79 2.27 -10.34 -22.04
CA ASP A 79 1.84 -9.80 -23.33
C ASP A 79 3.07 -9.23 -24.05
N PRO A 80 3.56 -9.83 -25.15
CA PRO A 80 4.73 -9.31 -25.87
C PRO A 80 4.47 -7.91 -26.45
N ASN A 81 3.20 -7.51 -26.55
CA ASN A 81 2.77 -6.21 -27.05
C ASN A 81 2.43 -5.22 -25.93
N TRP A 82 2.93 -5.44 -24.71
CA TRP A 82 2.68 -4.54 -23.57
C TRP A 82 3.05 -3.08 -23.88
N SER A 83 4.07 -2.85 -24.72
CA SER A 83 4.54 -1.51 -25.09
C SER A 83 3.51 -0.70 -25.88
N ASN A 84 2.69 -1.36 -26.70
CA ASN A 84 1.57 -0.73 -27.40
C ASN A 84 0.27 -0.74 -26.57
N LYS A 85 0.25 -1.47 -25.44
CA LYS A 85 -0.89 -1.58 -24.52
C LYS A 85 -0.53 -1.13 -23.11
N ARG A 86 0.34 -0.12 -22.97
CA ARG A 86 0.91 0.31 -21.67
C ARG A 86 -0.14 0.48 -20.59
N GLN A 87 -1.25 1.11 -20.95
CA GLN A 87 -2.34 1.46 -20.03
C GLN A 87 -3.09 0.24 -19.47
N ARG A 88 -2.94 -0.95 -20.07
CA ARG A 88 -3.49 -2.21 -19.54
C ARG A 88 -2.96 -2.54 -18.15
N LEU A 89 -1.77 -2.02 -17.79
CA LEU A 89 -1.20 -2.20 -16.44
C LEU A 89 -2.18 -1.75 -15.35
N ALA A 90 -2.94 -0.67 -15.57
CA ALA A 90 -3.90 -0.15 -14.59
C ALA A 90 -5.06 -1.12 -14.26
N ASP A 91 -5.26 -2.19 -15.02
CA ASP A 91 -6.24 -3.25 -14.75
C ASP A 91 -5.68 -4.40 -13.89
N CYS A 92 -4.38 -4.38 -13.64
CA CYS A 92 -3.67 -5.48 -12.97
C CYS A 92 -3.49 -5.28 -11.47
N ALA A 93 -3.78 -4.08 -10.94
CA ALA A 93 -3.73 -3.80 -9.52
C ALA A 93 -4.65 -4.74 -8.72
N ILE A 94 -4.21 -5.12 -7.52
CA ILE A 94 -4.98 -5.92 -6.56
C ILE A 94 -4.99 -5.23 -5.19
N GLY A 95 -5.67 -5.83 -4.21
CA GLY A 95 -5.69 -5.29 -2.85
C GLY A 95 -6.50 -4.01 -2.72
N PHE A 96 -6.19 -3.20 -1.71
CA PHE A 96 -6.92 -1.95 -1.44
C PHE A 96 -6.69 -0.89 -2.52
N GLY A 97 -5.54 -0.88 -3.18
CA GLY A 97 -5.20 -0.01 -4.30
C GLY A 97 -5.76 -0.45 -5.67
N LYS A 98 -6.61 -1.49 -5.75
CA LYS A 98 -7.14 -2.00 -7.03
C LYS A 98 -7.89 -0.96 -7.88
N SER A 99 -8.36 0.12 -7.27
CA SER A 99 -9.07 1.22 -7.93
C SER A 99 -8.14 2.35 -8.41
N ALA A 100 -6.82 2.19 -8.29
CA ALA A 100 -5.82 3.15 -8.74
C ALA A 100 -5.66 3.12 -10.27
N PHE A 101 -6.55 3.80 -10.99
CA PHE A 101 -6.51 3.83 -12.46
C PHE A 101 -5.40 4.72 -13.03
N GLY A 102 -4.79 5.58 -12.21
CA GLY A 102 -3.75 6.52 -12.64
C GLY A 102 -4.20 7.35 -13.84
N GLY A 103 -3.33 7.45 -14.86
CA GLY A 103 -3.60 8.15 -16.11
C GLY A 103 -4.30 7.34 -17.20
N LYS A 104 -4.94 6.20 -16.87
CA LYS A 104 -5.64 5.36 -17.85
C LYS A 104 -6.73 6.17 -18.59
N GLY A 105 -6.83 5.99 -19.91
CA GLY A 105 -7.72 6.76 -20.78
C GLY A 105 -7.18 8.14 -21.16
N GLY A 106 -6.11 8.59 -20.49
CA GLY A 106 -5.39 9.81 -20.80
C GLY A 106 -4.44 9.67 -21.99
N LYS A 107 -3.91 10.81 -22.43
CA LYS A 107 -2.87 10.85 -23.47
C LYS A 107 -1.55 10.32 -22.92
N ILE A 108 -0.74 9.74 -23.80
CA ILE A 108 0.65 9.44 -23.48
C ILE A 108 1.44 10.76 -23.49
N TYR A 109 2.11 11.06 -22.38
CA TYR A 109 3.03 12.20 -22.27
C TYR A 109 4.45 11.66 -22.23
N VAL A 110 5.30 12.06 -23.19
CA VAL A 110 6.68 11.58 -23.26
C VAL A 110 7.62 12.60 -22.64
N ILE A 111 8.33 12.20 -21.60
CA ILE A 111 9.42 12.97 -21.00
C ILE A 111 10.62 12.90 -21.94
N THR A 112 11.09 14.07 -22.37
CA THR A 112 12.24 14.25 -23.26
C THR A 112 13.35 15.08 -22.63
N ASP A 113 13.06 15.74 -21.51
CA ASP A 113 14.00 16.56 -20.75
C ASP A 113 14.04 16.10 -19.29
N SER A 114 15.23 15.74 -18.80
CA SER A 114 15.45 15.32 -17.41
C SER A 114 15.72 16.48 -16.45
N SER A 115 15.70 17.72 -16.94
CA SER A 115 15.94 18.91 -16.14
C SER A 115 14.80 19.23 -15.18
N ASP A 116 15.15 19.93 -14.10
CA ASP A 116 14.20 20.45 -13.10
C ASP A 116 14.59 21.89 -12.68
N HIS A 117 14.84 22.76 -13.67
CA HIS A 117 15.44 24.07 -13.41
C HIS A 117 14.50 25.08 -12.76
N ASP A 118 13.26 25.15 -13.21
CA ASP A 118 12.24 26.07 -12.68
C ASP A 118 11.09 25.28 -12.05
N VAL A 119 11.02 25.33 -10.72
CA VAL A 119 9.98 24.64 -9.93
C VAL A 119 8.66 25.41 -9.87
N VAL A 120 8.66 26.66 -10.33
CA VAL A 120 7.48 27.53 -10.44
C VAL A 120 6.92 27.48 -11.86
N ASN A 121 7.74 27.44 -12.91
CA ASN A 121 7.28 27.38 -14.31
C ASN A 121 8.02 26.27 -15.07
N PRO A 122 7.68 24.99 -14.79
CA PRO A 122 8.39 23.87 -15.40
C PRO A 122 8.16 23.81 -16.91
N THR A 123 9.23 23.53 -17.65
CA THR A 123 9.22 23.47 -19.12
C THR A 123 8.47 22.24 -19.62
N PRO A 124 7.60 22.36 -20.66
CA PRO A 124 7.03 21.19 -21.34
C PRO A 124 8.13 20.21 -21.79
N GLY A 125 7.88 18.92 -21.63
CA GLY A 125 8.85 17.84 -21.86
C GLY A 125 9.55 17.36 -20.59
N THR A 126 9.45 18.10 -19.48
CA THR A 126 9.98 17.70 -18.16
C THR A 126 8.97 16.91 -17.33
N LEU A 127 9.47 16.11 -16.39
CA LEU A 127 8.62 15.36 -15.45
C LEU A 127 7.74 16.29 -14.60
N ARG A 128 8.31 17.40 -14.09
CA ARG A 128 7.56 18.37 -13.27
C ARG A 128 6.40 18.98 -14.04
N HIS A 129 6.59 19.33 -15.30
CA HIS A 129 5.49 19.83 -16.11
C HIS A 129 4.39 18.76 -16.27
N ALA A 130 4.75 17.52 -16.58
CA ALA A 130 3.79 16.44 -16.84
C ALA A 130 2.90 16.12 -15.64
N VAL A 131 3.48 15.99 -14.44
CA VAL A 131 2.72 15.57 -13.24
C VAL A 131 1.75 16.63 -12.73
N LEU A 132 1.94 17.89 -13.12
CA LEU A 132 1.10 19.01 -12.69
C LEU A 132 -0.17 19.17 -13.53
N GLN A 133 -0.24 18.60 -14.73
CA GLN A 133 -1.38 18.80 -15.63
C GLN A 133 -2.70 18.34 -15.01
N THR A 134 -3.80 18.97 -15.41
CA THR A 134 -5.15 18.65 -14.89
C THR A 134 -5.72 17.37 -15.49
N GLU A 135 -5.48 17.13 -16.78
CA GLU A 135 -5.99 15.97 -17.47
C GLU A 135 -5.29 14.67 -17.02
N PRO A 136 -5.95 13.51 -17.18
CA PRO A 136 -5.29 12.22 -17.02
C PRO A 136 -4.11 12.08 -17.98
N LEU A 137 -2.93 11.69 -17.47
CA LEU A 137 -1.74 11.47 -18.29
C LEU A 137 -1.03 10.17 -17.95
N TRP A 138 -0.69 9.41 -19.00
CA TRP A 138 0.22 8.26 -18.91
C TRP A 138 1.63 8.72 -19.30
N ILE A 139 2.44 9.02 -18.29
CA ILE A 139 3.77 9.63 -18.44
C ILE A 139 4.80 8.52 -18.69
N VAL A 140 5.54 8.61 -19.80
CA VAL A 140 6.59 7.67 -20.21
C VAL A 140 7.89 8.43 -20.50
N PHE A 141 9.00 7.72 -20.68
CA PHE A 141 10.31 8.32 -20.90
C PHE A 141 10.84 7.96 -22.29
N SER A 142 11.42 8.94 -22.99
CA SER A 142 11.97 8.73 -24.34
C SER A 142 13.25 7.90 -24.35
N SER A 143 13.99 7.90 -23.24
CA SER A 143 15.29 7.26 -23.08
C SER A 143 15.62 7.04 -21.60
N ASN A 144 16.76 6.41 -21.32
CA ASN A 144 17.29 6.31 -19.97
C ASN A 144 17.60 7.71 -19.41
N MET A 145 17.21 8.00 -18.18
CA MET A 145 17.31 9.34 -17.61
C MET A 145 17.59 9.30 -16.10
N VAL A 146 18.41 10.25 -15.64
CA VAL A 146 18.54 10.59 -14.22
C VAL A 146 17.93 11.97 -14.03
N ILE A 147 16.82 12.02 -13.31
CA ILE A 147 16.07 13.25 -13.01
C ILE A 147 16.42 13.66 -11.59
N LYS A 148 17.28 14.68 -11.46
CA LYS A 148 17.65 15.25 -10.17
C LYS A 148 16.69 16.38 -9.85
N LEU A 149 15.73 16.11 -8.98
CA LEU A 149 14.76 17.10 -8.54
C LEU A 149 15.43 18.15 -7.66
N LYS A 150 15.13 19.44 -7.90
CA LYS A 150 15.58 20.54 -7.03
C LYS A 150 14.82 20.57 -5.71
N HIS A 151 13.52 20.32 -5.80
CA HIS A 151 12.60 20.32 -4.67
C HIS A 151 11.55 19.22 -4.84
N GLU A 152 10.73 18.99 -3.82
CA GLU A 152 9.60 18.04 -3.87
C GLU A 152 8.80 18.15 -5.18
N LEU A 153 8.41 17.00 -5.72
CA LEU A 153 7.60 16.88 -6.92
C LEU A 153 6.14 16.63 -6.53
N ILE A 154 5.27 17.62 -6.74
CA ILE A 154 3.84 17.46 -6.45
C ILE A 154 3.17 16.76 -7.63
N VAL A 155 2.57 15.60 -7.38
CA VAL A 155 1.88 14.80 -8.39
C VAL A 155 0.37 14.99 -8.24
N ASN A 156 -0.28 15.54 -9.27
CA ASN A 156 -1.73 15.69 -9.27
C ASN A 156 -2.45 14.36 -9.54
N SER A 157 -3.76 14.36 -9.31
CA SER A 157 -4.62 13.21 -9.59
C SER A 157 -4.52 12.73 -11.04
N TYR A 158 -4.86 11.46 -11.25
CA TYR A 158 -4.92 10.80 -12.56
C TYR A 158 -3.61 10.81 -13.34
N LYS A 159 -2.50 10.51 -12.66
CA LYS A 159 -1.18 10.36 -13.28
C LYS A 159 -0.71 8.92 -13.16
N THR A 160 -0.08 8.43 -14.21
CA THR A 160 0.79 7.25 -14.14
C THR A 160 2.18 7.70 -14.55
N ILE A 161 3.19 7.41 -13.72
CA ILE A 161 4.60 7.57 -14.08
C ILE A 161 5.13 6.16 -14.41
N ASP A 162 5.27 5.86 -15.70
CA ASP A 162 5.60 4.52 -16.22
C ASP A 162 7.03 4.49 -16.76
N GLY A 163 7.95 3.99 -15.93
CA GLY A 163 9.36 3.82 -16.28
C GLY A 163 9.66 2.65 -17.25
N ARG A 164 8.68 1.81 -17.61
CA ARG A 164 8.96 0.61 -18.42
C ARG A 164 9.50 1.00 -19.81
N GLY A 165 10.58 0.36 -20.21
CA GLY A 165 11.28 0.61 -21.48
C GLY A 165 12.43 1.61 -21.38
N ALA A 166 12.68 2.18 -20.19
CA ALA A 166 13.84 3.03 -19.91
C ALA A 166 14.38 2.75 -18.49
N ASN A 167 15.66 2.99 -18.28
CA ASN A 167 16.24 3.05 -16.93
C ASN A 167 16.10 4.49 -16.40
N VAL A 168 15.17 4.68 -15.46
CA VAL A 168 14.82 5.99 -14.91
C VAL A 168 15.16 6.02 -13.43
N ALA A 169 16.02 6.96 -13.04
CA ALA A 169 16.30 7.26 -11.64
C ALA A 169 15.79 8.67 -11.31
N ILE A 170 14.99 8.80 -10.26
CA ILE A 170 14.53 10.09 -9.74
C ILE A 170 15.21 10.30 -8.39
N THR A 171 16.01 11.36 -8.28
CA THR A 171 16.86 11.61 -7.10
C THR A 171 16.67 13.01 -6.53
N GLY A 172 17.22 13.28 -5.34
CA GLY A 172 17.03 14.57 -4.65
C GLY A 172 15.70 14.59 -3.92
N GLY A 173 14.66 15.22 -4.45
CA GLY A 173 13.32 15.20 -3.82
C GLY A 173 12.44 14.00 -4.20
N GLY A 174 13.02 12.83 -4.48
CA GLY A 174 12.32 11.69 -5.08
C GLY A 174 12.77 10.32 -4.55
N VAL A 175 12.59 9.26 -5.35
CA VAL A 175 12.55 7.84 -4.94
C VAL A 175 13.90 7.23 -4.47
N TYR A 176 15.04 7.86 -4.79
CA TYR A 176 16.40 7.40 -4.44
C TYR A 176 17.32 8.56 -4.04
N ASP A 177 18.19 8.36 -3.04
CA ASP A 177 19.12 9.39 -2.53
C ASP A 177 18.42 10.72 -2.25
N CYS A 178 17.44 10.62 -1.36
CA CYS A 178 16.40 11.61 -1.14
C CYS A 178 16.92 12.64 -0.13
N LYS A 179 16.78 13.95 -0.39
CA LYS A 179 17.35 15.04 0.41
C LYS A 179 16.29 16.06 0.80
N PRO A 180 16.33 16.56 2.06
CA PRO A 180 15.53 17.69 2.49
C PRO A 180 15.71 18.90 1.57
N SER A 181 14.60 19.52 1.19
CA SER A 181 14.59 20.72 0.35
C SER A 181 13.33 21.53 0.61
N GLY A 182 13.30 22.83 0.31
CA GLY A 182 12.10 23.63 0.51
C GLY A 182 12.41 25.08 0.86
N ASN A 183 11.51 25.71 1.61
CA ASN A 183 11.48 27.15 1.87
C ASN A 183 11.45 27.96 0.57
N VAL A 184 10.62 27.51 -0.36
CA VAL A 184 10.52 28.06 -1.72
C VAL A 184 9.08 27.96 -2.22
N ASN A 185 8.73 28.80 -3.18
CA ASN A 185 7.48 28.68 -3.91
C ASN A 185 7.57 27.51 -4.90
N ILE A 186 6.61 26.59 -4.84
CA ILE A 186 6.52 25.42 -5.72
C ILE A 186 5.15 25.43 -6.40
N ARG A 187 5.14 25.19 -7.71
CA ARG A 187 3.88 24.97 -8.44
C ARG A 187 3.29 23.62 -8.06
N SER A 188 2.01 23.60 -7.66
CA SER A 188 1.27 22.37 -7.34
C SER A 188 0.13 22.07 -8.32
N SER A 189 -0.26 23.03 -9.15
CA SER A 189 -1.19 22.83 -10.26
C SER A 189 -0.94 23.85 -11.38
N PRO A 190 -1.58 23.76 -12.55
CA PRO A 190 -1.41 24.75 -13.61
C PRO A 190 -1.81 26.17 -13.16
N THR A 191 -2.64 26.28 -12.12
CA THR A 191 -3.16 27.56 -11.62
C THR A 191 -2.67 27.94 -10.22
N HIS A 192 -1.92 27.07 -9.52
CA HIS A 192 -1.52 27.31 -8.14
C HIS A 192 -0.02 27.16 -7.91
N VAL A 193 0.55 28.19 -7.29
CA VAL A 193 1.91 28.23 -6.74
C VAL A 193 1.78 28.58 -5.26
N GLY A 194 2.39 27.79 -4.40
CA GLY A 194 2.36 28.01 -2.96
C GLY A 194 3.73 27.90 -2.33
N PHE A 195 3.93 28.62 -1.24
CA PHE A 195 5.14 28.48 -0.42
C PHE A 195 5.12 27.10 0.27
N ARG A 196 6.23 26.38 0.18
CA ARG A 196 6.44 25.12 0.89
C ARG A 196 7.60 25.22 1.84
N GLY A 197 7.37 24.76 3.08
CA GLY A 197 8.41 24.60 4.08
C GLY A 197 9.45 23.55 3.67
N LYS A 198 10.38 23.28 4.57
CA LYS A 198 11.41 22.26 4.35
C LYS A 198 10.78 20.86 4.44
N SER A 199 11.06 20.02 3.44
CA SER A 199 10.71 18.60 3.44
C SER A 199 11.66 17.79 4.30
N ASP A 200 11.19 16.65 4.82
CA ASP A 200 11.98 15.74 5.64
C ASP A 200 12.95 14.89 4.79
N GLY A 201 12.64 14.74 3.50
CA GLY A 201 13.48 14.01 2.55
C GLY A 201 13.08 12.54 2.42
N ASP A 202 11.77 12.28 2.43
CA ASP A 202 11.17 10.99 2.09
C ASP A 202 11.32 10.66 0.60
N GLY A 203 11.19 9.38 0.27
CA GLY A 203 11.10 8.92 -1.12
C GLY A 203 9.75 9.22 -1.77
N ILE A 204 8.67 8.75 -1.15
CA ILE A 204 7.28 8.94 -1.59
C ILE A 204 6.41 9.30 -0.37
N SER A 205 5.87 10.51 -0.33
CA SER A 205 4.93 10.94 0.71
C SER A 205 3.50 11.01 0.17
N ILE A 206 2.57 10.36 0.86
CA ILE A 206 1.14 10.26 0.55
C ILE A 206 0.37 10.90 1.70
N SER A 207 -0.29 12.03 1.43
CA SER A 207 -1.01 12.79 2.44
C SER A 207 -2.45 13.03 1.99
N GLY A 208 -3.43 12.64 2.83
CA GLY A 208 -4.86 12.80 2.56
C GLY A 208 -5.33 12.25 1.21
N SER A 209 -4.63 11.24 0.67
CA SER A 209 -4.81 10.76 -0.71
C SER A 209 -5.40 9.35 -0.75
N ARG A 210 -6.02 8.99 -1.88
CA ARG A 210 -6.65 7.67 -2.04
C ARG A 210 -6.46 7.06 -3.41
N ASN A 211 -6.66 5.75 -3.50
CA ASN A 211 -6.53 4.96 -4.72
C ASN A 211 -5.13 5.11 -5.32
N ILE A 212 -4.13 4.73 -4.54
CA ILE A 212 -2.71 4.82 -4.92
C ILE A 212 -2.16 3.40 -5.13
N TRP A 213 -1.34 3.24 -6.17
CA TRP A 213 -0.64 2.01 -6.43
C TRP A 213 0.83 2.30 -6.74
N ILE A 214 1.72 1.78 -5.90
CA ILE A 214 3.17 1.83 -6.04
C ILE A 214 3.61 0.44 -6.45
N ASP A 215 4.10 0.30 -7.68
CA ASP A 215 4.44 -1.00 -8.29
C ASP A 215 5.80 -0.96 -8.96
N HIS A 216 6.60 -2.02 -8.80
CA HIS A 216 7.90 -2.15 -9.47
C HIS A 216 8.86 -0.96 -9.23
N CYS A 217 8.85 -0.39 -8.04
CA CYS A 217 9.81 0.65 -7.66
C CYS A 217 11.03 0.06 -6.95
N SER A 218 12.17 0.76 -7.01
CA SER A 218 13.35 0.44 -6.21
C SER A 218 13.72 1.64 -5.36
N LEU A 219 13.63 1.50 -4.03
CA LEU A 219 13.78 2.60 -3.07
C LEU A 219 14.92 2.31 -2.10
N SER A 220 15.79 3.29 -1.87
CA SER A 220 16.88 3.20 -0.89
C SER A 220 17.50 4.57 -0.63
N HIS A 221 18.26 4.69 0.48
CA HIS A 221 19.11 5.85 0.78
C HIS A 221 18.39 7.22 0.82
N CYS A 222 17.10 7.26 1.16
CA CYS A 222 16.45 8.52 1.53
C CYS A 222 16.97 9.04 2.88
N THR A 223 16.74 10.33 3.16
CA THR A 223 17.17 10.96 4.42
C THR A 223 16.24 10.58 5.56
N ASP A 224 14.92 10.61 5.34
CA ASP A 224 13.91 10.24 6.34
C ASP A 224 13.24 8.90 6.00
N GLY A 225 11.98 8.84 5.56
CA GLY A 225 11.30 7.61 5.17
C GLY A 225 11.50 7.19 3.70
N LEU A 226 11.24 5.92 3.33
CA LEU A 226 11.09 5.56 1.89
C LEU A 226 9.66 5.82 1.40
N ILE A 227 8.65 5.37 2.14
CA ILE A 227 7.23 5.59 1.81
C ILE A 227 6.43 5.93 3.06
N ASP A 228 5.85 7.12 3.07
CA ASP A 228 5.04 7.60 4.17
C ASP A 228 3.60 7.84 3.71
N ALA A 229 2.63 7.23 4.37
CA ALA A 229 1.20 7.44 4.13
C ALA A 229 0.52 7.93 5.40
N VAL A 230 -0.04 9.15 5.36
CA VAL A 230 -0.52 9.87 6.55
C VAL A 230 -1.82 10.62 6.26
N LEU A 231 -2.39 11.24 7.29
CA LEU A 231 -3.49 12.20 7.19
C LEU A 231 -4.75 11.62 6.53
N GLY A 232 -5.14 10.40 6.91
CA GLY A 232 -6.34 9.72 6.42
C GLY A 232 -6.18 9.10 5.03
N SER A 233 -4.94 8.91 4.57
CA SER A 233 -4.68 8.24 3.29
C SER A 233 -5.19 6.78 3.31
N THR A 234 -5.80 6.31 2.23
CA THR A 234 -6.42 4.96 2.20
C THR A 234 -6.56 4.40 0.78
N GLY A 235 -6.88 3.11 0.65
CA GLY A 235 -7.01 2.48 -0.67
C GLY A 235 -5.66 2.41 -1.39
N ILE A 236 -4.65 1.88 -0.70
CA ILE A 236 -3.26 1.84 -1.19
C ILE A 236 -2.82 0.39 -1.43
N THR A 237 -2.11 0.15 -2.53
CA THR A 237 -1.34 -1.09 -2.72
C THR A 237 0.12 -0.74 -3.00
N ILE A 238 1.03 -1.38 -2.29
CA ILE A 238 2.47 -1.33 -2.54
C ILE A 238 2.89 -2.74 -2.95
N SER A 239 3.28 -2.91 -4.20
CA SER A 239 3.59 -4.23 -4.75
C SER A 239 4.86 -4.29 -5.58
N ASN A 240 5.39 -5.50 -5.73
CA ASN A 240 6.52 -5.81 -6.61
C ASN A 240 7.72 -4.86 -6.45
N SER A 241 7.88 -4.22 -5.31
CA SER A 241 8.89 -3.20 -5.10
C SER A 241 10.07 -3.76 -4.33
N TYR A 242 11.25 -3.17 -4.52
CA TYR A 242 12.49 -3.60 -3.90
C TYR A 242 13.03 -2.49 -3.00
N PHE A 243 13.22 -2.81 -1.72
CA PHE A 243 13.67 -1.89 -0.69
C PHE A 243 15.02 -2.34 -0.15
N THR A 244 16.00 -1.45 -0.04
CA THR A 244 17.32 -1.77 0.54
C THR A 244 17.96 -0.59 1.26
N HIS A 245 18.97 -0.86 2.09
CA HIS A 245 19.88 0.12 2.70
C HIS A 245 19.19 1.37 3.25
N HIS A 246 18.34 1.18 4.26
CA HIS A 246 17.57 2.27 4.81
C HIS A 246 17.08 1.97 6.23
N ASN A 247 16.91 3.01 7.05
CA ASN A 247 16.48 2.83 8.44
C ASN A 247 14.95 2.72 8.52
N GLU A 248 14.25 3.77 8.11
CA GLU A 248 12.83 3.97 8.34
C GLU A 248 12.04 3.68 7.06
N VAL A 249 11.78 2.40 6.79
CA VAL A 249 11.34 1.99 5.45
C VAL A 249 9.96 2.54 5.08
N MET A 250 8.93 2.27 5.88
CA MET A 250 7.58 2.70 5.56
C MET A 250 6.76 3.06 6.81
N LEU A 251 6.21 4.28 6.85
CA LEU A 251 5.33 4.75 7.91
C LEU A 251 3.88 4.84 7.43
N MET A 252 2.97 4.18 8.15
CA MET A 252 1.54 4.19 7.86
C MET A 252 0.77 4.79 9.05
N GLY A 253 0.44 6.06 8.93
CA GLY A 253 -0.08 6.92 10.00
C GLY A 253 1.05 7.54 10.81
N HIS A 254 0.94 8.83 11.14
CA HIS A 254 2.03 9.63 11.74
C HIS A 254 1.91 9.84 13.25
N ASP A 255 0.68 9.88 13.76
CA ASP A 255 0.36 10.26 15.14
C ASP A 255 -0.69 9.28 15.71
N ASP A 256 -0.40 8.73 16.89
CA ASP A 256 -1.26 7.79 17.64
C ASP A 256 -2.61 8.42 18.06
N GLY A 257 -2.70 9.75 18.10
CA GLY A 257 -3.92 10.50 18.36
C GLY A 257 -4.72 10.85 17.11
N TYR A 258 -4.20 10.60 15.90
CA TYR A 258 -4.84 11.03 14.65
C TYR A 258 -5.90 10.01 14.19
N MET A 259 -7.08 10.10 14.81
CA MET A 259 -8.20 9.19 14.59
C MET A 259 -8.65 9.00 13.13
N PRO A 260 -8.51 9.96 12.19
CA PRO A 260 -8.84 9.69 10.79
C PRO A 260 -8.01 8.57 10.14
N ASP A 261 -6.84 8.21 10.69
CA ASP A 261 -6.05 7.07 10.17
C ASP A 261 -6.71 5.71 10.47
N LYS A 262 -7.78 5.64 11.28
CA LYS A 262 -8.62 4.42 11.42
C LYS A 262 -9.25 3.95 10.10
N GLY A 263 -9.45 4.87 9.15
CA GLY A 263 -9.95 4.53 7.82
C GLY A 263 -8.88 4.06 6.84
N MET A 264 -7.60 4.07 7.24
CA MET A 264 -6.48 3.67 6.38
C MET A 264 -6.56 2.18 6.07
N GLN A 265 -6.38 1.83 4.79
CA GLN A 265 -6.33 0.46 4.32
C GLN A 265 -5.23 0.29 3.29
N VAL A 266 -4.27 -0.59 3.56
CA VAL A 266 -3.08 -0.77 2.72
C VAL A 266 -2.78 -2.25 2.50
N THR A 267 -2.47 -2.63 1.25
CA THR A 267 -1.97 -3.95 0.87
C THR A 267 -0.49 -3.86 0.52
N PHE A 268 0.35 -4.69 1.13
CA PHE A 268 1.75 -4.88 0.79
C PHE A 268 1.91 -6.27 0.17
N ALA A 269 2.16 -6.35 -1.13
CA ALA A 269 2.15 -7.63 -1.84
C ALA A 269 3.39 -7.85 -2.72
N PHE A 270 4.02 -9.01 -2.61
CA PHE A 270 5.11 -9.42 -3.52
C PHE A 270 6.34 -8.50 -3.51
N ASN A 271 6.51 -7.70 -2.46
CA ASN A 271 7.69 -6.88 -2.29
C ASN A 271 8.88 -7.71 -1.84
N HIS A 272 10.08 -7.20 -2.11
CA HIS A 272 11.31 -7.73 -1.56
C HIS A 272 11.93 -6.67 -0.65
N PHE A 273 11.95 -6.95 0.66
CA PHE A 273 12.64 -6.17 1.68
C PHE A 273 14.03 -6.76 1.86
N GLY A 274 14.99 -6.18 1.15
CA GLY A 274 16.33 -6.72 0.99
C GLY A 274 17.30 -6.27 2.07
N ARG A 275 18.60 -6.42 1.76
CA ARG A 275 19.69 -6.16 2.70
C ARG A 275 19.72 -4.72 3.21
N GLY A 276 20.22 -4.56 4.43
CA GLY A 276 20.54 -3.26 5.01
C GLY A 276 19.33 -2.46 5.48
N LEU A 277 18.16 -3.08 5.61
CA LEU A 277 16.97 -2.47 6.19
C LEU A 277 16.98 -2.62 7.72
N ILE A 278 16.58 -1.58 8.45
CA ILE A 278 16.59 -1.60 9.92
C ILE A 278 15.20 -1.93 10.47
N GLN A 279 14.17 -1.18 10.08
CA GLN A 279 12.84 -1.26 10.67
C GLN A 279 11.72 -0.75 9.75
N ARG A 280 10.47 -0.83 10.22
CA ARG A 280 9.26 -0.25 9.61
C ARG A 280 8.90 -0.84 8.24
N MET A 281 8.76 -2.15 8.14
CA MET A 281 8.40 -2.86 6.91
C MET A 281 7.05 -3.61 7.00
N PRO A 282 5.91 -2.94 7.26
CA PRO A 282 5.70 -1.52 7.60
C PRO A 282 5.72 -1.23 9.13
N ARG A 283 5.72 0.06 9.51
CA ARG A 283 5.22 0.51 10.83
C ARG A 283 3.82 1.11 10.67
N CYS A 284 2.85 0.57 11.39
CA CYS A 284 1.44 0.88 11.21
C CYS A 284 0.78 1.52 12.43
N ARG A 285 -0.23 2.36 12.18
CA ARG A 285 -1.13 2.92 13.20
C ARG A 285 -2.58 2.82 12.77
N HIS A 286 -3.46 2.47 13.71
CA HIS A 286 -4.92 2.43 13.59
C HIS A 286 -5.54 1.52 12.50
N GLY A 287 -5.23 1.75 11.23
CA GLY A 287 -5.92 1.18 10.09
C GLY A 287 -5.79 -0.34 9.90
N TYR A 288 -6.10 -0.78 8.68
CA TYR A 288 -6.07 -2.19 8.28
C TYR A 288 -4.96 -2.47 7.27
N PHE A 289 -4.10 -3.42 7.59
CA PHE A 289 -2.90 -3.69 6.82
C PHE A 289 -2.84 -5.17 6.43
N HIS A 290 -2.81 -5.44 5.12
CA HIS A 290 -2.62 -6.79 4.59
C HIS A 290 -1.20 -6.94 4.05
N VAL A 291 -0.35 -7.69 4.75
CA VAL A 291 1.04 -7.95 4.39
C VAL A 291 1.13 -9.36 3.83
N VAL A 292 1.27 -9.51 2.51
CA VAL A 292 1.04 -10.79 1.83
C VAL A 292 2.10 -11.17 0.80
N ASN A 293 2.67 -12.37 0.93
CA ASN A 293 3.69 -12.93 0.03
C ASN A 293 4.88 -12.00 -0.26
N ASN A 294 5.34 -11.26 0.75
CA ASN A 294 6.59 -10.49 0.67
C ASN A 294 7.77 -11.35 1.13
N ASP A 295 8.96 -10.97 0.68
CA ASP A 295 10.22 -11.61 1.05
C ASP A 295 11.06 -10.65 1.90
N PHE A 296 11.34 -11.02 3.16
CA PHE A 296 12.07 -10.20 4.13
C PHE A 296 13.43 -10.82 4.44
N THR A 297 14.48 -10.02 4.26
CA THR A 297 15.87 -10.43 4.47
C THR A 297 16.55 -9.59 5.53
N GLU A 298 16.87 -10.21 6.67
CA GLU A 298 17.83 -9.71 7.67
C GLU A 298 17.59 -8.26 8.15
N TRP A 299 16.40 -7.99 8.68
CA TRP A 299 16.13 -6.72 9.35
C TRP A 299 17.05 -6.52 10.57
N LYS A 300 17.40 -5.27 10.89
CA LYS A 300 18.31 -5.00 12.03
C LYS A 300 17.62 -4.72 13.36
N MET A 301 16.32 -4.39 13.36
CA MET A 301 15.57 -4.14 14.60
C MET A 301 14.26 -4.92 14.65
N TYR A 302 13.35 -4.71 13.69
CA TYR A 302 12.13 -5.50 13.50
C TYR A 302 11.68 -5.41 12.05
N ALA A 303 10.86 -6.34 11.58
CA ALA A 303 10.25 -6.24 10.25
C ALA A 303 8.94 -5.44 10.32
N ILE A 304 7.94 -5.96 11.00
CA ILE A 304 6.59 -5.38 11.08
C ILE A 304 6.40 -4.77 12.47
N GLY A 305 5.89 -3.54 12.54
CA GLY A 305 5.59 -2.94 13.82
C GLY A 305 4.41 -2.00 13.79
N GLY A 306 4.08 -1.44 14.95
CA GLY A 306 2.99 -0.49 15.04
C GLY A 306 2.70 0.00 16.45
N SER A 307 1.92 1.06 16.50
CA SER A 307 1.37 1.69 17.71
C SER A 307 -0.10 2.05 17.47
N ALA A 308 -0.87 2.32 18.52
CA ALA A 308 -2.27 2.74 18.42
C ALA A 308 -3.23 1.76 17.70
N ASP A 309 -3.16 0.47 18.05
CA ASP A 309 -4.13 -0.58 17.66
C ASP A 309 -4.36 -0.76 16.14
N PRO A 310 -3.30 -0.98 15.33
CA PRO A 310 -3.47 -1.33 13.93
C PRO A 310 -3.90 -2.79 13.80
N THR A 311 -4.77 -3.09 12.84
CA THR A 311 -5.02 -4.48 12.41
C THR A 311 -3.98 -4.89 11.37
N ILE A 312 -3.18 -5.92 11.67
CA ILE A 312 -2.14 -6.43 10.77
C ILE A 312 -2.42 -7.89 10.43
N ASN A 313 -2.59 -8.19 9.16
CA ASN A 313 -2.77 -9.54 8.64
C ASN A 313 -1.56 -9.94 7.79
N SER A 314 -0.63 -10.71 8.39
CA SER A 314 0.52 -11.29 7.72
C SER A 314 0.16 -12.64 7.11
N GLN A 315 0.36 -12.82 5.80
CA GLN A 315 -0.03 -14.04 5.10
C GLN A 315 0.95 -14.49 4.02
N GLY A 316 1.49 -15.71 4.12
CA GLY A 316 2.34 -16.31 3.09
C GLY A 316 3.66 -15.59 2.83
N ASN A 317 4.12 -14.74 3.75
CA ASN A 317 5.41 -14.06 3.65
C ASN A 317 6.55 -15.01 4.02
N ARG A 318 7.78 -14.65 3.64
CA ARG A 318 8.99 -15.29 4.14
C ARG A 318 9.81 -14.30 4.96
N TYR A 319 10.13 -14.69 6.20
CA TYR A 319 10.96 -13.92 7.12
C TYR A 319 12.26 -14.64 7.39
N ILE A 320 13.37 -14.11 6.85
CA ILE A 320 14.72 -14.60 7.13
C ILE A 320 15.33 -13.67 8.17
N ALA A 321 15.34 -14.12 9.44
CA ALA A 321 15.92 -13.33 10.51
C ALA A 321 17.44 -13.16 10.32
N PRO A 322 18.02 -12.03 10.76
CA PRO A 322 19.47 -11.84 10.79
C PRO A 322 20.16 -12.87 11.71
N PRO A 323 21.49 -13.06 11.61
CA PRO A 323 22.25 -13.89 12.56
C PRO A 323 22.13 -13.44 14.02
N ASN A 324 21.90 -12.14 14.27
CA ASN A 324 21.75 -11.58 15.61
C ASN A 324 20.60 -12.26 16.39
N ALA A 325 20.90 -12.74 17.60
CA ALA A 325 19.94 -13.40 18.49
C ALA A 325 18.87 -12.43 19.02
N ASP A 326 19.19 -11.14 19.15
CA ASP A 326 18.26 -10.13 19.66
C ASP A 326 17.30 -9.59 18.59
N SER A 327 17.39 -10.10 17.35
CA SER A 327 16.61 -9.62 16.21
C SER A 327 15.87 -10.75 15.51
N LYS A 328 15.33 -11.68 16.29
CA LYS A 328 14.55 -12.83 15.78
C LYS A 328 13.05 -12.57 15.70
N GLU A 329 12.53 -11.70 16.55
CA GLU A 329 11.12 -11.32 16.49
C GLU A 329 10.87 -10.47 15.23
N VAL A 330 9.89 -10.92 14.42
CA VAL A 330 9.40 -10.20 13.24
C VAL A 330 8.65 -8.94 13.66
N THR A 331 7.89 -9.05 14.75
CA THR A 331 6.94 -8.06 15.25
C THR A 331 7.57 -7.10 16.25
N LYS A 332 7.10 -5.85 16.28
CA LYS A 332 7.37 -4.93 17.40
C LYS A 332 6.19 -4.01 17.68
N ARG A 333 5.62 -4.12 18.89
CA ARG A 333 4.67 -3.14 19.41
C ARG A 333 5.48 -1.97 19.97
N VAL A 334 5.20 -0.77 19.49
CA VAL A 334 5.99 0.43 19.79
C VAL A 334 5.25 1.27 20.82
N ASP A 335 5.98 1.73 21.83
CA ASP A 335 5.51 2.65 22.88
C ASP A 335 4.25 2.16 23.64
N THR A 336 4.14 0.85 23.88
CA THR A 336 3.03 0.26 24.63
C THR A 336 3.46 -0.79 25.66
N ASP A 337 2.83 -0.73 26.84
CA ASP A 337 2.97 -1.77 27.87
C ASP A 337 2.32 -3.08 27.41
N GLU A 338 2.89 -4.24 27.83
CA GLU A 338 2.45 -5.57 27.39
C GLU A 338 0.95 -5.85 27.62
N GLY A 339 0.36 -5.27 28.67
CA GLY A 339 -1.07 -5.42 28.96
C GLY A 339 -2.00 -4.69 27.97
N SER A 340 -1.51 -3.65 27.29
CA SER A 340 -2.33 -2.72 26.50
C SER A 340 -2.55 -3.15 25.05
N TRP A 341 -1.74 -4.06 24.51
CA TRP A 341 -1.83 -4.50 23.10
C TRP A 341 -2.40 -5.91 22.92
N SER A 342 -2.71 -6.64 23.98
CA SER A 342 -3.26 -8.00 23.90
C SER A 342 -4.52 -8.12 23.03
N GLY A 343 -5.35 -7.07 23.01
CA GLY A 343 -6.53 -6.95 22.15
C GLY A 343 -6.26 -6.54 20.69
N TRP A 344 -5.05 -6.11 20.36
CA TRP A 344 -4.70 -5.69 19.00
C TRP A 344 -4.68 -6.88 18.07
N ASN A 345 -5.21 -6.70 16.87
CA ASN A 345 -5.47 -7.80 15.96
C ASN A 345 -4.28 -8.03 15.00
N TRP A 346 -3.27 -8.77 15.46
CA TRP A 346 -2.06 -9.08 14.68
C TRP A 346 -2.02 -10.58 14.39
N ARG A 347 -2.11 -10.94 13.11
CA ARG A 347 -2.30 -12.30 12.63
C ARG A 347 -1.16 -12.73 11.73
N THR A 348 -0.86 -14.02 11.75
CA THR A 348 0.08 -14.70 10.84
C THR A 348 -0.58 -15.98 10.30
N ASP A 349 -0.52 -16.20 8.99
CA ASP A 349 -1.11 -17.36 8.31
C ASP A 349 -0.23 -17.82 7.14
N GLY A 350 0.28 -19.06 7.20
CA GLY A 350 1.13 -19.64 6.16
C GLY A 350 2.47 -18.92 5.95
N ASP A 351 2.91 -18.07 6.88
CA ASP A 351 4.22 -17.42 6.84
C ASP A 351 5.35 -18.42 7.09
N ILE A 352 6.49 -18.21 6.42
CA ILE A 352 7.69 -19.04 6.54
C ILE A 352 8.70 -18.31 7.40
N MET A 353 9.05 -18.91 8.53
CA MET A 353 10.05 -18.40 9.45
C MET A 353 11.38 -19.11 9.24
N VAL A 354 12.44 -18.35 8.96
CA VAL A 354 13.78 -18.88 8.67
C VAL A 354 14.79 -18.26 9.62
N ASN A 355 15.83 -19.04 9.97
CA ASN A 355 16.92 -18.61 10.86
C ASN A 355 16.45 -18.18 12.26
N GLY A 356 15.45 -18.87 12.80
CA GLY A 356 14.90 -18.61 14.13
C GLY A 356 13.95 -17.42 14.20
N ALA A 357 13.53 -16.87 13.05
CA ALA A 357 12.46 -15.87 13.03
C ALA A 357 11.20 -16.38 13.75
N PHE A 358 10.45 -15.48 14.39
CA PHE A 358 9.13 -15.80 14.89
C PHE A 358 8.23 -14.57 14.90
N PHE A 359 6.92 -14.81 14.85
CA PHE A 359 5.89 -13.78 14.90
C PHE A 359 5.06 -13.99 16.17
N VAL A 360 4.86 -12.93 16.96
CA VAL A 360 4.01 -12.97 18.14
C VAL A 360 2.62 -12.46 17.75
N PRO A 361 1.56 -13.29 17.67
CA PRO A 361 0.21 -12.83 17.34
C PRO A 361 -0.56 -12.29 18.55
N SER A 362 -1.66 -11.58 18.31
CA SER A 362 -2.55 -11.03 19.35
C SER A 362 -3.99 -10.83 18.84
N GLY A 363 -4.93 -10.59 19.76
CA GLY A 363 -6.34 -10.29 19.48
C GLY A 363 -7.29 -11.50 19.50
N ASP A 364 -8.57 -11.20 19.72
CA ASP A 364 -9.65 -12.20 19.81
C ASP A 364 -10.03 -12.72 18.42
N GLY A 365 -9.39 -13.82 18.00
CA GLY A 365 -9.69 -14.46 16.71
C GLY A 365 -9.02 -15.80 16.44
N LEU A 366 -8.31 -16.37 17.41
CA LEU A 366 -7.44 -17.54 17.21
C LEU A 366 -8.05 -18.83 17.80
N SER A 367 -8.94 -19.48 17.04
CA SER A 367 -9.00 -20.96 16.99
C SER A 367 -9.87 -21.50 15.84
N ALA A 368 -11.04 -20.91 15.53
CA ALA A 368 -12.06 -21.65 14.77
C ALA A 368 -12.15 -21.36 13.25
N ILE A 369 -11.74 -20.19 12.75
CA ILE A 369 -11.90 -19.86 11.31
C ILE A 369 -10.69 -20.35 10.49
N TYR A 370 -9.51 -20.45 11.09
CA TYR A 370 -8.27 -20.83 10.41
C TYR A 370 -7.93 -22.33 10.51
N ALA A 371 -8.49 -23.07 11.47
CA ALA A 371 -8.38 -24.55 11.51
C ALA A 371 -9.12 -25.25 10.34
N LYS A 372 -9.98 -24.53 9.60
CA LYS A 372 -10.63 -25.02 8.38
C LYS A 372 -9.89 -24.64 7.09
N ALA A 373 -8.86 -23.80 7.17
CA ALA A 373 -7.98 -23.45 6.05
C ALA A 373 -6.63 -24.20 6.10
N SER A 374 -6.31 -24.84 7.24
CA SER A 374 -5.11 -25.67 7.44
C SER A 374 -5.12 -27.02 6.71
N SER A 375 -5.95 -27.19 5.67
CA SER A 375 -5.80 -28.31 4.71
C SER A 375 -4.91 -27.95 3.52
N TYR A 376 -4.32 -26.76 3.50
CA TYR A 376 -3.27 -26.41 2.54
C TYR A 376 -1.95 -26.29 3.31
N GLU A 377 -0.99 -27.15 2.95
CA GLU A 377 0.39 -27.10 3.41
C GLU A 377 0.92 -25.66 3.38
N ALA A 378 1.78 -25.32 4.34
CA ALA A 378 2.55 -24.07 4.30
C ALA A 378 3.15 -23.90 2.89
N LYS A 379 2.84 -22.78 2.23
CA LYS A 379 3.37 -22.48 0.89
C LYS A 379 4.90 -22.57 0.96
N SER A 380 5.53 -23.23 0.00
CA SER A 380 6.99 -23.46 0.07
C SER A 380 7.78 -22.16 -0.10
N ALA A 381 8.98 -22.09 0.49
CA ALA A 381 9.89 -20.94 0.35
C ALA A 381 10.28 -20.67 -1.11
N ALA A 382 10.23 -21.71 -1.96
CA ALA A 382 10.40 -21.59 -3.39
C ALA A 382 9.29 -20.75 -4.04
N MET A 383 8.06 -20.83 -3.54
CA MET A 383 6.94 -20.03 -4.05
C MET A 383 7.13 -18.53 -3.79
N VAL A 384 7.49 -18.12 -2.57
CA VAL A 384 7.75 -16.70 -2.27
C VAL A 384 8.92 -16.15 -3.10
N THR A 385 10.00 -16.94 -3.24
CA THR A 385 11.12 -16.60 -4.13
C THR A 385 10.66 -16.38 -5.57
N GLN A 386 9.77 -17.24 -6.05
CA GLN A 386 9.23 -17.18 -7.41
C GLN A 386 8.29 -15.99 -7.60
N LEU A 387 7.39 -15.73 -6.65
CA LEU A 387 6.41 -14.63 -6.69
C LEU A 387 7.09 -13.26 -6.64
N THR A 388 8.16 -13.15 -5.87
CA THR A 388 8.93 -11.91 -5.70
C THR A 388 10.12 -11.82 -6.65
N LYS A 389 10.33 -12.79 -7.55
CA LYS A 389 11.54 -12.93 -8.42
C LYS A 389 11.90 -11.68 -9.21
N TYR A 390 10.92 -10.84 -9.51
CA TYR A 390 11.13 -9.63 -10.30
C TYR A 390 10.78 -8.34 -9.54
N ALA A 391 10.71 -8.39 -8.21
CA ALA A 391 10.56 -7.20 -7.40
C ALA A 391 11.66 -6.17 -7.72
N GLY A 392 11.28 -4.89 -7.78
CA GLY A 392 12.13 -3.77 -8.22
C GLY A 392 11.82 -3.32 -9.64
N VAL A 393 12.63 -2.40 -10.17
CA VAL A 393 12.43 -1.84 -11.51
C VAL A 393 12.55 -2.88 -12.62
N PHE A 394 11.69 -2.77 -13.63
CA PHE A 394 11.66 -3.68 -14.78
C PHE A 394 12.95 -3.58 -15.61
N GLY A 395 13.62 -4.70 -15.86
CA GLY A 395 14.81 -4.78 -16.72
C GLY A 395 16.14 -4.34 -16.09
N GLY A 396 16.14 -3.92 -14.82
CA GLY A 396 17.36 -3.60 -14.08
C GLY A 396 17.96 -4.83 -13.36
N PRO A 397 19.30 -4.90 -13.19
CA PRO A 397 19.89 -5.90 -12.31
C PRO A 397 19.52 -5.62 -10.84
N ARG A 398 19.25 -6.68 -10.07
CA ARG A 398 19.06 -6.60 -8.60
C ARG A 398 20.32 -6.13 -7.84
N SER A 399 21.46 -6.11 -8.52
CA SER A 399 22.76 -5.76 -7.97
C SER A 399 23.10 -4.30 -8.25
N TRP A 400 22.62 -3.40 -7.40
CA TRP A 400 23.42 -2.22 -7.08
C TRP A 400 24.39 -2.69 -6.01
N LYS A 401 25.63 -2.99 -6.44
CA LYS A 401 26.69 -3.48 -5.55
C LYS A 401 26.97 -2.49 -4.46
#